data_AF-A0AAV5N5N7-F1
#
_entry.id   AF-A0AAV5N5N7-F1
#
_cell.length_a   1.000
_cell.length_b   1.000
_cell.length_c   1.000
_cell.angle_alpha   90.00
_cell.angle_beta   90.00
_cell.angle_gamma   90.00
#
_symmetry.space_group_name_H-M   'P 1'
#
loop_
_entity.id
_entity.type
_entity.pdbx_description
1 polymer ?
#
loop_
_entity_poly.entity_id
_entity_poly.type
_entity_poly.pdbx_seq_one_letter_code
_entity_poly.pdbx_strand_id
1 'polypeptide(L)'
;MYTKAYRRVMEEVRLLIDELECVEMIHPFGDAVLIIASDEGTLLPNEIKELSNNNALFQYVVGIDTFIDDMKLKKDLFSILSAVVKKVSFTIPDREQYENILSKWELRFE
;
A
#
# COMPACT_ATOMS: atom_id res chain seq x y z
N MET A 1 10.32 17.31 -8.81
CA MET A 1 10.83 16.59 -9.99
C MET A 1 11.24 15.19 -9.52
N TYR A 2 10.45 14.16 -9.80
CA TYR A 2 10.74 12.80 -9.33
C TYR A 2 12.03 12.28 -9.97
N THR A 3 12.95 11.78 -9.14
CA THR A 3 14.24 11.24 -9.58
C THR A 3 14.01 10.03 -10.49
N LYS A 4 14.99 9.72 -11.37
CA LYS A 4 14.93 8.52 -12.24
C LYS A 4 14.83 7.21 -11.44
N ALA A 5 15.34 7.23 -10.20
CA ALA A 5 15.18 6.20 -9.18
C ALA A 5 13.70 5.99 -8.81
N TYR A 6 13.02 7.05 -8.37
CA TYR A 6 11.60 7.01 -8.00
C TYR A 6 10.72 6.45 -9.13
N ARG A 7 10.95 6.87 -10.39
CA ARG A 7 10.19 6.35 -11.53
C ARG A 7 10.30 4.84 -11.71
N ARG A 8 11.50 4.28 -11.57
CA ARG A 8 11.73 2.83 -11.72
C ARG A 8 11.05 2.03 -10.61
N VAL A 9 11.19 2.46 -9.35
CA VAL A 9 10.51 1.82 -8.22
C VAL A 9 8.99 1.87 -8.41
N MET A 10 8.46 3.02 -8.82
CA MET A 10 7.03 3.18 -9.03
C MET A 10 6.50 2.35 -10.19
N GLU A 11 7.27 2.08 -11.26
CA GLU A 11 6.85 1.19 -12.35
C GLU A 11 6.59 -0.24 -11.85
N GLU A 12 7.47 -0.78 -11.00
CA GLU A 12 7.27 -2.12 -10.43
C GLU A 12 6.14 -2.16 -9.40
N VAL A 13 6.09 -1.17 -8.51
CA VAL A 13 5.00 -1.05 -7.52
C VAL A 13 3.66 -0.84 -8.22
N ARG A 14 3.62 -0.15 -9.36
CA ARG A 14 2.41 0.06 -10.15
C ARG A 14 1.81 -1.25 -10.64
N LEU A 15 2.62 -2.21 -11.07
CA LEU A 15 2.12 -3.53 -11.50
C LEU A 15 1.40 -4.28 -10.36
N LEU A 16 1.93 -4.18 -9.14
CA LEU A 16 1.25 -4.74 -7.97
C LEU A 16 -0.06 -3.99 -7.68
N ILE A 17 -0.04 -2.65 -7.71
CA ILE A 17 -1.24 -1.83 -7.49
C ILE A 17 -2.32 -2.20 -8.51
N ASP A 18 -1.96 -2.33 -9.80
CA ASP A 18 -2.90 -2.65 -10.86
C ASP A 18 -3.55 -4.04 -10.63
N GLU A 19 -2.80 -5.03 -10.14
CA GLU A 19 -3.35 -6.36 -9.79
C GLU A 19 -4.29 -6.29 -8.57
N LEU A 20 -3.95 -5.48 -7.56
CA LEU A 20 -4.83 -5.25 -6.40
C LEU A 20 -6.12 -4.51 -6.79
N GLU A 21 -6.04 -3.53 -7.71
CA GLU A 21 -7.20 -2.79 -8.22
C GLU A 21 -8.13 -3.65 -9.10
N CYS A 22 -7.62 -4.74 -9.68
CA CYS A 22 -8.41 -5.68 -10.50
C CYS A 22 -9.20 -6.72 -9.67
N VAL A 23 -9.09 -6.70 -8.35
CA VAL A 23 -9.85 -7.63 -7.49
C VAL A 23 -11.33 -7.28 -7.52
N GLU A 24 -12.13 -8.20 -8.08
CA GLU A 24 -13.59 -8.13 -7.99
C GLU A 24 -14.04 -8.65 -6.61
N MET A 25 -14.29 -7.70 -5.70
CA MET A 25 -14.76 -8.02 -4.35
C MET A 25 -16.15 -8.69 -4.38
N ILE A 26 -16.30 -9.74 -3.58
CA ILE A 26 -17.57 -10.44 -3.34
C ILE A 26 -18.47 -9.60 -2.44
N HIS A 27 -17.89 -8.93 -1.45
CA HIS A 27 -18.60 -8.04 -0.53
C HIS A 27 -17.95 -6.64 -0.53
N PRO A 28 -18.17 -5.84 -1.59
CA PRO A 28 -17.57 -4.51 -1.71
C PRO A 28 -18.02 -3.60 -0.56
N PHE A 29 -17.09 -2.87 0.04
CA PHE A 29 -17.37 -1.88 1.06
C PHE A 29 -16.43 -0.67 0.90
N GLY A 30 -17.00 0.53 1.03
CA GLY A 30 -16.32 1.77 0.68
C GLY A 30 -16.09 1.90 -0.83
N ASP A 31 -15.71 3.10 -1.25
CA ASP A 31 -15.48 3.40 -2.68
C ASP A 31 -14.02 3.10 -3.08
N ALA A 32 -13.06 3.35 -2.18
CA ALA A 32 -11.65 3.05 -2.37
C ALA A 32 -10.87 3.08 -1.05
N VAL A 33 -9.69 2.43 -1.06
CA VAL A 33 -8.65 2.55 -0.02
C VAL A 33 -7.55 3.47 -0.55
N LEU A 34 -7.35 4.62 0.12
CA LEU A 34 -6.29 5.57 -0.20
C LEU A 34 -5.13 5.42 0.79
N ILE A 35 -3.92 5.26 0.28
CA ILE A 35 -2.69 5.15 1.08
C ILE A 35 -1.77 6.31 0.71
N ILE A 36 -1.38 7.09 1.71
CA ILE A 36 -0.45 8.21 1.58
C ILE A 36 0.82 7.83 2.33
N ALA A 37 1.89 7.52 1.61
CA ALA A 37 3.22 7.31 2.18
C ALA A 37 4.00 8.62 2.19
N SER A 38 4.51 9.05 3.34
CA SER A 38 5.24 10.32 3.48
C SER A 38 6.41 10.19 4.46
N ASP A 39 7.55 10.76 4.10
CA ASP A 39 8.72 10.97 4.97
C ASP A 39 8.66 12.31 5.72
N GLU A 40 7.59 13.08 5.50
CA GLU A 40 7.36 14.38 6.12
C GLU A 40 6.31 14.28 7.24
N GLY A 41 6.55 14.97 8.36
CA GLY A 41 5.61 15.07 9.48
C GLY A 41 6.10 14.40 10.76
N THR A 42 5.15 14.04 11.63
CA THR A 42 5.44 13.46 12.97
C THR A 42 5.30 11.94 13.02
N LEU A 43 4.96 11.29 11.90
CA LEU A 43 4.79 9.84 11.85
C LEU A 43 6.16 9.17 11.80
N LEU A 44 6.36 8.17 12.64
CA LEU A 44 7.55 7.33 12.58
C LEU A 44 7.49 6.41 11.35
N PRO A 45 8.64 5.95 10.83
CA PRO A 45 8.67 4.95 9.76
C PRO A 45 7.80 3.72 10.10
N ASN A 46 6.95 3.30 9.17
CA ASN A 46 5.94 2.25 9.30
C ASN A 46 4.78 2.54 10.28
N GLU A 47 4.70 3.73 10.86
CA GLU A 47 3.54 4.13 11.65
C GLU A 47 2.33 4.38 10.73
N ILE A 48 1.28 3.58 10.89
CA ILE A 48 0.05 3.67 10.09
C ILE A 48 -1.05 4.37 10.88
N LYS A 49 -1.43 5.56 10.44
CA LYS A 49 -2.55 6.32 11.01
C LYS A 49 -3.73 6.34 10.05
N GLU A 50 -4.89 5.88 10.53
CA GLU A 50 -6.15 6.05 9.79
C GLU A 50 -6.62 7.50 9.94
N LEU A 51 -6.95 8.13 8.82
CA LEU A 51 -7.55 9.47 8.82
C LEU A 51 -9.07 9.32 8.86
N SER A 52 -9.67 9.86 9.92
CA SER A 52 -11.12 9.97 10.02
C SER A 52 -11.58 11.01 8.99
N ASN A 53 -12.33 10.59 7.97
CA ASN A 53 -13.06 11.50 7.11
C ASN A 53 -14.53 11.08 7.02
N ASN A 54 -15.40 12.01 6.60
CA ASN A 54 -16.84 11.78 6.45
C ASN A 54 -17.22 11.17 5.08
N ASN A 55 -16.23 10.82 4.25
CA ASN A 55 -16.42 10.22 2.94
C ASN A 55 -16.33 8.69 3.05
N ALA A 56 -16.88 7.97 2.07
CA ALA A 56 -16.85 6.50 2.00
C ALA A 56 -15.47 5.92 1.65
N LEU A 57 -14.38 6.64 1.97
CA LEU A 57 -13.01 6.28 1.62
C LEU A 57 -12.24 5.89 2.88
N PHE A 58 -11.61 4.71 2.88
CA PHE A 58 -10.65 4.34 3.90
C PHE A 58 -9.33 5.04 3.60
N GLN A 59 -8.89 5.94 4.46
CA GLN A 59 -7.67 6.73 4.23
C GLN A 59 -6.63 6.42 5.28
N TYR A 60 -5.44 6.05 4.85
CA TYR A 60 -4.29 5.77 5.72
C TYR A 60 -3.11 6.65 5.34
N VAL A 61 -2.52 7.31 6.33
CA VAL A 61 -1.20 7.95 6.18
C VAL A 61 -0.18 7.07 6.86
N VAL A 62 0.93 6.82 6.18
CA VAL A 62 2.00 5.96 6.64
C VAL A 62 3.33 6.71 6.58
N GLY A 63 4.05 6.72 7.71
CA GLY A 63 5.41 7.25 7.74
C GLY A 63 6.35 6.34 6.95
N ILE A 64 7.19 6.90 6.07
CA ILE A 64 8.30 6.20 5.44
C ILE A 64 9.63 6.78 5.92
N ASP A 65 10.67 5.95 5.89
CA ASP A 65 12.03 6.45 6.05
C ASP A 65 12.38 7.40 4.90
N THR A 66 13.29 8.33 5.17
CA THR A 66 13.90 9.15 4.13
C THR A 66 14.46 8.26 3.02
N PHE A 67 14.21 8.63 1.76
CA PHE A 67 14.67 7.86 0.61
C PHE A 67 16.20 7.73 0.59
N ILE A 68 16.70 6.51 0.78
CA ILE A 68 18.13 6.20 0.77
C ILE A 68 18.49 5.40 -0.50
N ASP A 69 17.67 4.41 -0.87
CA ASP A 69 17.92 3.56 -2.04
C ASP A 69 16.63 2.93 -2.63
N ASP A 70 16.71 2.52 -3.91
CA ASP A 70 15.60 1.97 -4.69
C ASP A 70 15.03 0.68 -4.07
N MET A 71 15.89 -0.21 -3.55
CA MET A 71 15.47 -1.51 -2.99
C MET A 71 14.75 -1.35 -1.66
N LYS A 72 15.26 -0.49 -0.79
CA LYS A 72 14.62 -0.14 0.48
C LYS A 72 13.26 0.49 0.24
N LEU A 73 13.16 1.49 -0.64
CA LEU A 73 11.88 2.12 -0.94
C LEU A 73 10.87 1.10 -1.50
N LYS A 74 11.31 0.23 -2.40
CA LYS A 74 10.49 -0.84 -2.95
C LYS A 74 9.93 -1.75 -1.86
N LYS A 75 10.79 -2.21 -0.94
CA LYS A 75 10.41 -3.07 0.18
C LYS A 75 9.48 -2.36 1.18
N ASP A 76 9.75 -1.09 1.46
CA ASP A 76 8.94 -0.28 2.36
C ASP A 76 7.53 -0.09 1.77
N LEU A 77 7.41 0.27 0.49
CA LEU A 77 6.12 0.41 -0.19
C LEU A 77 5.31 -0.90 -0.21
N PHE A 78 5.95 -2.04 -0.47
CA PHE A 78 5.30 -3.35 -0.40
C PHE A 78 4.81 -3.68 1.01
N SER A 79 5.65 -3.42 2.01
CA SER A 79 5.31 -3.63 3.43
C SER A 79 4.12 -2.77 3.85
N ILE A 80 4.08 -1.53 3.38
CA ILE A 80 2.97 -0.59 3.61
C ILE A 80 1.68 -1.09 2.98
N LEU A 81 1.70 -1.47 1.70
CA LEU A 81 0.53 -2.03 1.02
C LEU A 81 0.00 -3.25 1.77
N SER A 82 0.89 -4.17 2.14
CA SER A 82 0.55 -5.38 2.89
C SER A 82 -0.06 -5.09 4.26
N ALA A 83 0.51 -4.12 4.99
CA ALA A 83 0.04 -3.76 6.31
C ALA A 83 -1.32 -3.05 6.26
N VAL A 84 -1.55 -2.20 5.27
CA VAL A 84 -2.86 -1.55 5.08
C VAL A 84 -3.93 -2.58 4.70
N VAL A 85 -3.65 -3.50 3.77
CA VAL A 85 -4.60 -4.57 3.40
C VAL A 85 -5.03 -5.38 4.64
N LYS A 86 -4.09 -5.70 5.54
CA LYS A 86 -4.40 -6.40 6.79
C LYS A 86 -5.24 -5.59 7.77
N LYS A 87 -5.07 -4.27 7.77
CA LYS A 87 -5.75 -3.32 8.67
C LYS A 87 -7.16 -2.99 8.19
N VAL A 88 -7.37 -2.94 6.89
CA VAL A 88 -8.69 -2.74 6.29
C VAL A 88 -9.60 -3.92 6.64
N SER A 89 -10.85 -3.60 6.99
CA SER A 89 -11.85 -4.56 7.46
C SER A 89 -12.51 -5.35 6.33
N PHE A 90 -11.71 -5.94 5.44
CA PHE A 90 -12.23 -6.84 4.40
C PHE A 90 -12.93 -8.05 5.01
N THR A 91 -14.00 -8.50 4.35
CA THR A 91 -14.57 -9.82 4.64
C THR A 91 -13.52 -10.91 4.34
N ILE A 92 -13.64 -12.07 4.99
CA ILE A 92 -12.65 -13.16 4.84
C ILE A 92 -12.37 -13.50 3.36
N PRO A 93 -13.38 -13.78 2.49
CA PRO A 93 -13.07 -14.18 1.12
C PRO A 93 -12.42 -13.07 0.30
N ASP A 94 -12.73 -11.79 0.56
CA ASP A 94 -12.06 -10.67 -0.10
C ASP A 94 -10.62 -10.49 0.40
N ARG A 95 -10.41 -10.61 1.72
CA ARG A 95 -9.08 -10.56 2.34
C ARG A 95 -8.15 -11.62 1.76
N GLU A 96 -8.62 -12.86 1.64
CA GLU A 96 -7.85 -13.98 1.09
C GLU A 96 -7.41 -13.72 -0.36
N GLN A 97 -8.24 -13.06 -1.18
CA GLN A 97 -7.86 -12.68 -2.54
C GLN A 97 -6.69 -11.70 -2.55
N TYR A 98 -6.74 -10.65 -1.71
CA TYR A 98 -5.63 -9.71 -1.58
C TYR A 98 -4.36 -10.35 -1.01
N GLU A 99 -4.47 -11.20 0.02
CA GLU A 99 -3.33 -11.92 0.60
C GLU A 99 -2.67 -12.89 -0.40
N ASN A 100 -3.46 -13.54 -1.25
CA ASN A 100 -2.96 -14.38 -2.34
C ASN A 100 -2.21 -13.58 -3.41
N ILE A 101 -2.61 -12.33 -3.68
CA ILE A 101 -1.83 -11.45 -4.58
C ILE A 101 -0.53 -11.07 -3.88
N LEU A 102 -0.59 -10.54 -2.66
CA LEU A 102 0.59 -10.09 -1.91
C LEU A 102 1.65 -11.19 -1.75
N SER A 103 1.25 -12.42 -1.43
CA SER A 103 2.19 -13.56 -1.30
C SER A 103 2.91 -13.92 -2.61
N LYS A 104 2.28 -13.78 -3.78
CA LYS A 104 2.96 -13.98 -5.08
C LYS A 104 4.03 -12.91 -5.31
N TRP A 105 3.80 -11.71 -4.82
CA TRP A 105 4.67 -10.56 -5.01
C TRP A 105 5.77 -10.46 -3.96
N GLU A 106 5.62 -11.08 -2.79
CA GLU A 106 6.61 -11.07 -1.71
C GLU A 106 8.02 -11.46 -2.21
N LEU A 107 8.12 -12.55 -2.97
CA LEU A 107 9.40 -13.02 -3.56
C LEU A 107 10.02 -12.05 -4.58
N ARG A 108 9.24 -11.14 -5.16
CA ARG A 108 9.74 -10.11 -6.09
C ARG A 108 10.22 -8.87 -5.37
N PHE A 109 9.86 -8.71 -4.10
CA PHE A 109 10.12 -7.53 -3.28
C PHE A 109 11.07 -7.82 -2.09
N GLU A 110 11.45 -9.09 -1.88
CA GLU A 110 12.54 -9.54 -0.99
C GLU A 110 13.96 -9.26 -1.49
#